data_AF-A0A6G6V6Q8-F1
#
_entry.id   AF-A0A6G6V6Q8-F1
#
_cell.length_a   1.000
_cell.length_b   1.000
_cell.length_c   1.000
_cell.angle_alpha   90.00
_cell.angle_beta   90.00
_cell.angle_gamma   90.00
#
_symmetry.space_group_name_H-M   'P 1'
#
loop_
_entity.id
_entity.type
_entity.pdbx_description
1 polymer ?
#
loop_
_entity_poly.entity_id
_entity_poly.type
_entity_poly.pdbx_seq_one_letter_code
_entity_poly.pdbx_strand_id
1 'polypeptide(L)'
;MWELLSSLDLQPTINQVDRGASLDFARYSLLRESADAKLYHLMHRVMGNPDLEPGARQQSEHDLRTLQDACLRVSHLLQTSCLALRRLQLDHQDQRLAREALESQLVYMQACLRRSLASFDRSA
;
A
#
# COMPACT_ATOMS: atom_id res chain seq x y z
N MET A 1 8.15 -7.03 18.50
CA MET A 1 8.60 -6.33 17.26
C MET A 1 7.41 -5.80 16.46
N TRP A 2 6.41 -6.63 16.13
CA TRP A 2 5.21 -6.20 15.39
C TRP A 2 4.39 -5.08 16.05
N GLU A 3 4.22 -5.10 17.38
CA GLU A 3 3.51 -4.03 18.12
C GLU A 3 4.22 -2.67 18.06
N LEU A 4 5.56 -2.67 17.95
CA LEU A 4 6.32 -1.43 17.75
C LEU A 4 6.13 -0.90 16.33
N LEU A 5 6.16 -1.78 15.32
CA LEU A 5 5.99 -1.39 13.92
C LEU A 5 4.57 -0.90 13.60
N SER A 6 3.54 -1.46 14.25
CA SER A 6 2.15 -1.04 14.06
C SER A 6 1.85 0.32 14.68
N SER A 7 2.61 0.73 15.69
CA SER A 7 2.46 2.01 16.41
C SER A 7 3.35 3.14 15.88
N LEU A 8 4.19 2.89 14.87
CA LEU A 8 5.03 3.92 14.25
C LEU A 8 4.19 5.01 13.57
N ASP A 9 4.51 6.26 13.90
CA ASP A 9 4.12 7.41 13.11
C ASP A 9 4.99 7.52 11.86
N LEU A 10 4.41 7.17 10.72
CA LEU A 10 5.06 7.25 9.42
C LEU A 10 4.69 8.53 8.65
N GLN A 11 3.89 9.43 9.23
CA GLN A 11 3.46 10.64 8.55
C GLN A 11 4.62 11.49 8.00
N PRO A 12 5.78 11.62 8.69
CA PRO A 12 6.93 12.32 8.12
C PRO A 12 7.45 11.68 6.83
N THR A 13 7.48 10.35 6.77
CA THR A 13 7.93 9.59 5.59
C THR A 13 6.91 9.64 4.47
N ILE A 14 5.61 9.54 4.80
CA ILE A 14 4.50 9.69 3.84
C ILE A 14 4.55 11.08 3.19
N ASN A 15 4.70 12.13 4.00
CA ASN A 15 4.82 13.50 3.50
C ASN A 15 6.02 13.71 2.56
N GLN A 16 7.12 12.97 2.74
CA GLN A 16 8.25 12.98 1.80
C GLN A 16 7.84 12.39 0.45
N VAL A 17 7.16 11.24 0.46
CA VAL A 17 6.67 10.58 -0.77
C VAL A 17 5.66 11.47 -1.49
N ASP A 18 4.72 12.08 -0.76
CA ASP A 18 3.72 12.98 -1.33
C ASP A 18 4.34 14.22 -1.99
N ARG A 19 5.50 14.66 -1.51
CA ARG A 19 6.29 15.74 -2.12
C ARG A 19 7.19 15.27 -3.27
N GLY A 20 7.08 14.01 -3.68
CA GLY A 20 7.85 13.42 -4.77
C GLY A 20 9.27 13.00 -4.40
N ALA A 21 9.61 12.91 -3.11
CA ALA A 21 10.93 12.48 -2.69
C ALA A 21 11.14 10.97 -2.94
N SER A 22 12.30 10.61 -3.49
CA SER A 22 12.74 9.20 -3.49
C SER A 22 13.20 8.82 -2.09
N LEU A 23 12.63 7.73 -1.57
CA LEU A 23 13.10 7.12 -0.32
C LEU A 23 14.34 6.27 -0.57
N ASP A 24 15.19 6.16 0.44
CA ASP A 24 16.20 5.11 0.48
C ASP A 24 15.56 3.75 0.84
N PHE A 25 16.34 2.68 0.70
CA PHE A 25 15.87 1.32 0.95
C PHE A 25 15.34 1.11 2.37
N ALA A 26 15.94 1.74 3.38
CA ALA A 26 15.53 1.58 4.77
C ALA A 26 14.16 2.22 5.01
N ARG A 27 13.96 3.47 4.58
CA ARG A 27 12.68 4.19 4.69
C ARG A 27 11.58 3.53 3.87
N TYR A 28 11.91 3.08 2.66
CA TYR A 28 11.00 2.30 1.83
C TYR A 28 10.57 0.99 2.53
N SER A 29 11.52 0.23 3.07
CA SER A 29 11.23 -1.04 3.75
C SER A 29 10.40 -0.83 5.01
N LEU A 30 10.67 0.25 5.76
CA LEU A 30 9.91 0.61 6.94
C LEU A 30 8.44 0.92 6.64
N LEU A 31 8.14 1.61 5.54
CA LEU A 31 6.75 1.84 5.11
C LEU A 31 6.01 0.52 4.87
N ARG A 32 6.65 -0.41 4.16
CA ARG A 32 6.08 -1.73 3.87
C ARG A 32 5.85 -2.52 5.16
N GLU A 33 6.88 -2.63 6.00
CA GLU A 33 6.83 -3.44 7.22
C GLU A 33 5.82 -2.89 8.24
N SER A 34 5.68 -1.57 8.35
CA SER A 34 4.65 -0.98 9.19
C SER A 34 3.23 -1.19 8.65
N ALA A 35 3.04 -1.12 7.32
CA ALA A 35 1.74 -1.43 6.72
C ALA A 35 1.34 -2.89 6.98
N ASP A 36 2.26 -3.84 6.79
CA ASP A 36 2.06 -5.24 7.13
C ASP A 36 1.75 -5.41 8.62
N ALA A 37 2.48 -4.71 9.50
CA ALA A 37 2.28 -4.77 10.94
C ALA A 37 0.90 -4.31 11.37
N LYS A 38 0.38 -3.24 10.75
CA LYS A 38 -0.96 -2.72 11.02
C LYS A 38 -2.04 -3.70 10.57
N LEU A 39 -1.87 -4.35 9.42
CA LEU A 39 -2.79 -5.39 8.94
C LEU A 39 -2.77 -6.63 9.84
N TYR A 40 -1.59 -7.13 10.21
CA TYR A 40 -1.47 -8.25 11.15
C TYR A 40 -2.10 -7.94 12.51
N HIS A 41 -1.87 -6.73 13.03
CA HIS A 41 -2.48 -6.30 14.28
C HIS A 41 -4.02 -6.24 14.18
N LEU A 42 -4.56 -5.73 13.06
CA LEU A 42 -5.99 -5.71 12.80
C LEU A 42 -6.59 -7.12 12.72
N MET A 43 -5.94 -8.04 12.01
CA MET A 43 -6.37 -9.44 11.92
C MET A 43 -6.42 -10.11 13.30
N HIS A 44 -5.39 -9.92 14.12
CA HIS A 44 -5.36 -10.46 15.48
C HIS A 44 -6.52 -9.91 16.33
N ARG A 45 -6.83 -8.61 16.21
CA ARG A 45 -7.97 -8.01 16.90
C ARG A 45 -9.30 -8.59 16.45
N VAL A 46 -9.49 -8.81 15.15
CA VAL A 46 -10.72 -9.41 14.60
C VAL A 46 -10.90 -10.85 15.07
N MET A 47 -9.85 -11.66 15.04
CA MET A 47 -9.89 -13.04 15.52
C MET A 47 -10.16 -13.14 17.02
N GLY A 48 -9.57 -12.23 17.80
CA GLY A 48 -9.74 -12.15 19.25
C GLY A 48 -11.04 -11.47 19.71
N ASN A 49 -11.89 -11.00 18.79
CA ASN A 49 -13.13 -10.31 19.16
C ASN A 49 -14.20 -11.34 19.60
N PRO A 50 -14.61 -11.35 20.88
CA PRO A 50 -15.61 -12.29 21.37
C PRO A 50 -17.03 -11.98 20.85
N ASP A 51 -17.30 -10.74 20.43
CA ASP A 51 -18.63 -10.29 19.99
C ASP A 51 -18.96 -10.70 18.54
N LEU A 52 -17.96 -11.21 17.81
CA LEU A 52 -18.16 -11.70 16.45
C LEU A 52 -18.46 -13.20 16.46
N GLU A 53 -19.47 -13.60 15.68
CA GLU A 53 -19.72 -15.01 15.41
C GLU A 53 -18.49 -15.68 14.75
N PRO A 54 -18.19 -16.96 15.06
CA PRO A 54 -16.99 -17.64 14.54
C PRO A 54 -16.86 -17.58 13.02
N GLY A 55 -17.96 -17.73 12.28
CA GLY A 55 -17.98 -17.63 10.82
C GLY A 55 -17.67 -16.22 10.31
N ALA A 56 -18.16 -15.19 11.00
CA ALA A 56 -17.88 -13.80 10.66
C ALA A 56 -16.41 -13.43 10.92
N ARG A 57 -15.80 -13.97 11.99
CA ARG A 57 -14.36 -13.82 12.27
C ARG A 57 -13.50 -14.42 11.18
N GLN A 58 -13.80 -15.67 10.79
CA GLN A 58 -13.04 -16.38 9.76
C GLN A 58 -13.12 -15.66 8.40
N GLN A 59 -14.31 -15.21 8.01
CA GLN A 59 -14.49 -14.45 6.77
C GLN A 59 -13.71 -13.13 6.81
N SER A 60 -13.82 -12.38 7.91
CA SER A 60 -13.11 -11.10 8.06
C SER A 60 -11.59 -11.28 8.02
N GLU A 61 -11.06 -12.33 8.65
CA GLU A 61 -9.64 -12.66 8.58
C GLU A 61 -9.22 -12.98 7.13
N HIS A 62 -10.03 -13.77 6.41
CA HIS A 62 -9.76 -14.11 5.01
C HIS A 62 -9.75 -12.87 4.10
N ASP A 63 -10.70 -11.96 4.28
CA ASP A 63 -10.78 -10.72 3.52
C ASP A 63 -9.57 -9.81 3.79
N LEU A 64 -9.10 -9.74 5.04
CA LEU A 64 -7.90 -8.98 5.42
C LEU A 64 -6.62 -9.59 4.83
N ARG A 65 -6.50 -10.92 4.77
CA ARG A 65 -5.39 -11.59 4.07
C ARG A 65 -5.40 -11.29 2.58
N THR A 66 -6.59 -11.37 1.97
CA THR A 66 -6.79 -11.05 0.56
C THR A 66 -6.39 -9.61 0.25
N LEU A 67 -6.73 -8.67 1.14
CA LEU A 67 -6.29 -7.28 1.05
C LEU A 67 -4.76 -7.15 1.11
N GLN A 68 -4.10 -7.83 2.06
CA GLN A 68 -2.64 -7.81 2.18
C GLN A 68 -1.96 -8.31 0.89
N ASP A 69 -2.41 -9.45 0.37
CA ASP A 69 -1.88 -10.04 -0.86
C ASP A 69 -2.08 -9.10 -2.07
N ALA A 70 -3.24 -8.46 -2.16
CA ALA A 70 -3.53 -7.49 -3.21
C ALA A 70 -2.58 -6.28 -3.14
N CYS A 71 -2.34 -5.72 -1.95
CA CYS A 71 -1.41 -4.61 -1.75
C CYS A 71 0.03 -4.96 -2.15
N LEU A 72 0.50 -6.15 -1.76
CA LEU A 72 1.82 -6.66 -2.16
C LEU A 72 1.91 -6.83 -3.68
N ARG A 73 0.87 -7.39 -4.30
CA ARG A 73 0.81 -7.59 -5.74
C ARG A 73 0.89 -6.27 -6.52
N VAL A 74 0.14 -5.25 -6.11
CA VAL A 74 0.19 -3.92 -6.72
C VAL A 74 1.59 -3.31 -6.61
N SER A 75 2.22 -3.43 -5.44
CA SER A 75 3.58 -2.94 -5.20
C SER A 75 4.61 -3.62 -6.11
N HIS A 76 4.52 -4.94 -6.25
CA HIS A 76 5.39 -5.70 -7.15
C HIS A 76 5.14 -5.36 -8.63
N LEU A 77 3.88 -5.18 -9.04
CA LEU A 77 3.56 -4.79 -10.41
C LEU A 77 4.17 -3.43 -10.75
N LEU A 78 4.05 -2.43 -9.88
CA LEU A 78 4.68 -1.12 -10.07
C LEU A 78 6.20 -1.21 -10.22
N GLN A 79 6.87 -1.98 -9.36
CA GLN A 79 8.32 -2.16 -9.42
C GLN A 79 8.77 -2.85 -10.70
N THR A 80 8.09 -3.93 -11.07
CA THR A 80 8.42 -4.71 -12.27
C THR A 80 8.13 -3.94 -13.55
N SER A 81 7.05 -3.14 -13.60
CA SER A 81 6.78 -2.21 -14.70
C SER A 81 7.86 -1.15 -14.85
N CYS A 82 8.30 -0.53 -13.75
CA CYS A 82 9.40 0.45 -13.80
C CYS A 82 10.71 -0.17 -14.30
N LEU A 83 11.02 -1.39 -13.85
CA LEU A 83 12.19 -2.13 -14.30
C LEU A 83 12.08 -2.52 -15.78
N ALA A 84 10.91 -2.94 -16.24
CA ALA A 84 10.66 -3.26 -17.64
C ALA A 84 10.89 -2.03 -18.53
N LEU A 85 10.36 -0.86 -18.16
CA LEU A 85 10.62 0.39 -18.90
C LEU A 85 12.10 0.72 -19.01
N ARG A 86 12.86 0.56 -17.92
CA ARG A 86 14.32 0.79 -17.94
C ARG A 86 15.05 -0.14 -18.92
N ARG A 87 14.50 -1.32 -19.23
CA ARG A 87 15.10 -2.30 -20.15
C ARG A 87 14.73 -2.07 -21.62
N LEU A 88 13.72 -1.25 -21.93
CA LEU A 88 13.25 -1.04 -23.30
C LEU A 88 14.21 -0.23 -24.20
N GLN A 89 15.30 0.32 -23.66
CA GLN A 89 16.29 1.12 -24.40
C GLN A 89 15.65 2.21 -25.28
N LEU A 90 14.58 2.83 -24.76
CA LEU A 90 13.85 3.89 -25.46
C LEU A 90 14.73 5.13 -25.65
N ASP A 91 14.41 5.92 -26.66
CA ASP A 91 14.98 7.27 -26.77
C ASP A 91 14.45 8.18 -25.64
N HIS A 92 15.03 9.36 -25.51
CA HIS A 92 14.68 10.29 -24.44
C HIS A 92 13.21 10.74 -24.48
N GLN A 93 12.62 10.88 -25.66
CA GLN A 93 11.24 11.32 -25.83
C GLN A 93 10.27 10.22 -25.41
N ASP A 94 10.50 9.00 -25.87
CA ASP A 94 9.71 7.83 -25.50
C ASP A 94 9.86 7.48 -24.03
N GLN A 95 11.06 7.61 -23.46
CA GLN A 95 11.28 7.42 -22.03
C GLN A 95 10.51 8.45 -21.20
N ARG A 96 10.45 9.71 -21.64
CA ARG A 96 9.61 10.74 -21.01
C ARG A 96 8.14 10.37 -21.06
N LEU A 97 7.63 9.97 -22.22
CA LEU A 97 6.23 9.60 -22.39
C LEU A 97 5.85 8.40 -21.52
N ALA A 98 6.71 7.38 -21.46
CA ALA A 98 6.50 6.20 -20.62
C ALA A 98 6.48 6.56 -19.12
N ARG A 99 7.33 7.49 -18.69
CA ARG A 99 7.33 8.03 -17.33
C ARG A 99 6.03 8.78 -17.03
N GLU A 100 5.62 9.71 -17.89
CA GLU A 100 4.39 10.49 -17.74
C GLU A 100 3.15 9.55 -17.66
N ALA A 101 3.14 8.47 -18.44
CA ALA A 101 2.09 7.46 -18.38
C ALA A 101 2.05 6.72 -17.03
N LEU A 102 3.19 6.30 -16.49
CA LEU A 102 3.25 5.65 -15.16
C LEU A 102 2.85 6.59 -14.03
N GLU A 103 3.31 7.85 -14.08
CA GLU A 103 2.93 8.87 -13.09
C GLU A 103 1.42 9.11 -13.12
N SER A 104 0.82 9.18 -14.31
CA SER A 104 -0.64 9.31 -14.48
C SER A 104 -1.40 8.11 -13.91
N GLN A 105 -0.90 6.88 -14.12
CA GLN A 105 -1.50 5.67 -13.55
C GLN A 105 -1.42 5.65 -12.02
N LEU A 106 -0.30 6.11 -11.45
CA LEU A 106 -0.15 6.23 -10.00
C LEU A 106 -1.17 7.21 -9.41
N VAL A 107 -1.33 8.39 -10.02
CA VAL A 107 -2.33 9.38 -9.59
C VAL A 107 -3.74 8.83 -9.71
N TYR A 108 -4.06 8.09 -10.78
CA TYR A 108 -5.35 7.42 -10.93
C TYR A 108 -5.60 6.41 -9.79
N MET A 109 -4.61 5.56 -9.47
CA MET A 109 -4.72 4.62 -8.35
C MET A 109 -4.94 5.33 -7.01
N GLN A 110 -4.23 6.44 -6.77
CA GLN A 110 -4.43 7.27 -5.58
C GLN A 110 -5.84 7.88 -5.54
N ALA A 111 -6.36 8.34 -6.67
CA ALA A 111 -7.72 8.89 -6.76
C ALA A 111 -8.79 7.82 -6.48
N CYS A 112 -8.62 6.61 -7.03
CA CYS A 112 -9.48 5.46 -6.72
C CYS A 112 -9.47 5.13 -5.23
N LEU A 113 -8.27 5.08 -4.62
CA LEU A 113 -8.13 4.83 -3.19
C LEU A 113 -8.85 5.90 -2.37
N ARG A 114 -8.56 7.19 -2.60
CA ARG A 114 -9.18 8.31 -1.86
C ARG A 114 -10.70 8.30 -1.99
N ARG A 115 -11.23 8.02 -3.18
CA ARG A 115 -12.68 7.92 -3.41
C ARG A 115 -13.30 6.79 -2.58
N SER A 116 -12.65 5.63 -2.53
CA SER A 116 -13.13 4.50 -1.74
C SER A 116 -13.02 4.75 -0.24
N LEU A 117 -11.89 5.32 0.22
CA LEU A 117 -11.66 5.64 1.64
C LEU A 117 -12.62 6.71 2.17
N ALA A 118 -13.04 7.67 1.34
CA ALA A 118 -14.00 8.69 1.73
C ALA A 118 -15.36 8.12 2.19
N SER A 119 -15.67 6.86 1.89
CA SER A 119 -16.85 6.17 2.40
C SER A 119 -16.68 5.67 3.85
N PHE A 120 -15.45 5.39 4.28
CA PHE A 120 -15.14 5.00 5.66
C PHE A 120 -15.30 6.16 6.63
N ASP A 121 -14.96 7.39 6.22
CA ASP A 121 -15.10 8.58 7.05
C ASP A 121 -16.57 9.02 7.26
N ARG A 122 -17.48 8.61 6.37
CA ARG A 122 -18.93 8.93 6.47
C ARG A 122 -19.72 7.94 7.33
N SER A 123 -19.09 6.86 7.77
CA SER A 123 -19.72 5.78 8.52
C SER A 123 -19.29 5.75 10.00
N ALA A 124 -18.64 6.82 10.48
CA ALA A 124 -18.20 7.03 11.86
C ALA A 124 -19.07 8.06 12.59
#